data_AF-Q0UGX5-F1
#
_entry.id   AF-Q0UGX5-F1
#
_cell.length_a   1.000
_cell.length_b   1.000
_cell.length_c   1.000
_cell.angle_alpha   90.00
_cell.angle_beta   90.00
_cell.angle_gamma   90.00
#
_symmetry.space_group_name_H-M   'P 1'
#
loop_
_entity.id
_entity.type
_entity.pdbx_description
1 polymer ?
#
loop_
_entity_poly.entity_id
_entity_poly.type
_entity_poly.pdbx_seq_one_letter_code
_entity_poly.pdbx_strand_id
1 'polypeptide(L)'
;MRWKGWDMPGTIADRTDGKQLHDAYLEMETLAVYAWQEADAKTPTFKRWFAEADSENVKKVLERMVDPKALVPDTLPRMKDRVLWRKDFLDACDDGKTYAYTKNKSGRFKFCDKGLRLKDITTIKCEDLAGSGSDRYSSKKIMSVASTHLHEAVHWNKIGKTALGQEIVDKAYGAAKSHRLSAADQLINADNYAFMASVAYLQKKGCTFVDPPVSATDEDDDRQPDSFDGDVSAISIILRTNVRETFADNDWYVYEIPVGVSALCKPEDQTVTKWTAEDGPWPSNGPDWPAGTFDINVDGMECQYKNDGRGNPGSLWCKGQDDPFTCYKDPKLDKREGKFCDGGRIYQQPYVYCQW
;
A
#
# COMPACT_ATOMS: atom_id res chain seq x y z
N MET A 1 -5.94 6.69 -11.82
CA MET A 1 -5.86 5.77 -10.67
C MET A 1 -7.13 4.95 -10.63
N ARG A 2 -7.07 3.68 -10.23
CA ARG A 2 -8.27 2.86 -9.97
C ARG A 2 -8.67 3.01 -8.51
N TRP A 3 -9.96 3.05 -8.25
CA TRP A 3 -10.54 3.16 -6.92
C TRP A 3 -11.22 1.83 -6.60
N LYS A 4 -10.94 1.22 -5.45
CA LYS A 4 -11.60 -0.02 -5.03
C LYS A 4 -12.28 0.15 -3.68
N GLY A 5 -13.57 -0.18 -3.63
CA GLY A 5 -14.40 0.01 -2.44
C GLY A 5 -14.86 1.46 -2.25
N TRP A 6 -14.80 2.29 -3.29
CA TRP A 6 -15.24 3.69 -3.27
C TRP A 6 -16.54 3.92 -4.03
N ASP A 7 -17.06 2.90 -4.71
CA ASP A 7 -18.16 2.99 -5.68
C ASP A 7 -19.54 3.20 -5.00
N MET A 8 -19.61 3.04 -3.68
CA MET A 8 -20.78 3.35 -2.86
C MET A 8 -20.36 4.14 -1.61
N PRO A 9 -20.10 5.45 -1.71
CA PRO A 9 -19.86 6.26 -0.53
C PRO A 9 -21.19 6.38 0.22
N GLY A 10 -21.36 5.52 1.25
CA GLY A 10 -22.57 5.47 2.05
C GLY A 10 -22.77 6.73 2.90
N THR A 11 -21.72 7.53 3.11
CA THR A 11 -21.76 8.74 3.94
C THR A 11 -21.27 10.00 3.21
N ILE A 12 -21.58 11.18 3.77
CA ILE A 12 -21.04 12.46 3.29
C ILE A 12 -19.51 12.50 3.49
N ALA A 13 -19.01 11.99 4.62
CA ALA A 13 -17.58 11.93 4.91
C ALA A 13 -16.83 11.16 3.81
N ASP A 14 -17.37 10.01 3.39
CA ASP A 14 -16.77 9.18 2.34
C ASP A 14 -16.59 9.93 1.01
N ARG A 15 -17.59 10.75 0.64
CA ARG A 15 -17.54 11.57 -0.58
C ARG A 15 -16.52 12.69 -0.45
N THR A 16 -16.43 13.29 0.74
CA THR A 16 -15.44 14.32 1.05
C THR A 16 -14.02 13.75 0.97
N ASP A 17 -13.76 12.63 1.64
CA ASP A 17 -12.45 11.96 1.63
C ASP A 17 -12.08 11.51 0.22
N GLY A 18 -13.02 10.91 -0.51
CA GLY A 18 -12.80 10.48 -1.89
C GLY A 18 -12.47 11.65 -2.82
N LYS A 19 -13.16 12.78 -2.65
CA LYS A 19 -12.84 14.01 -3.39
C LYS A 19 -11.46 14.56 -3.01
N GLN A 20 -11.14 14.62 -1.72
CA GLN A 20 -9.85 15.12 -1.24
C GLN A 20 -8.69 14.28 -1.80
N LEU A 21 -8.81 12.95 -1.74
CA LEU A 21 -7.80 12.05 -2.31
C LEU A 21 -7.66 12.20 -3.82
N HIS A 22 -8.77 12.48 -4.53
CA HIS A 22 -8.74 12.72 -5.98
C HIS A 22 -8.02 14.03 -6.30
N ASP A 23 -8.35 15.11 -5.61
CA ASP A 23 -7.70 16.41 -5.80
C ASP A 23 -6.21 16.31 -5.44
N ALA A 24 -5.89 15.67 -4.31
CA ALA A 24 -4.52 15.43 -3.86
C ALA A 24 -3.71 14.56 -4.83
N TYR A 25 -4.36 13.64 -5.54
CA TYR A 25 -3.72 12.88 -6.62
C TYR A 25 -3.28 13.79 -7.78
N LEU A 26 -4.12 14.72 -8.22
CA LEU A 26 -3.76 15.69 -9.26
C LEU A 26 -2.67 16.66 -8.78
N GLU A 27 -2.74 17.07 -7.51
CA GLU A 27 -1.69 17.86 -6.88
C GLU A 27 -0.36 17.09 -6.82
N MET A 28 -0.38 15.80 -6.51
CA MET A 28 0.81 14.95 -6.50
C MET A 28 1.47 14.85 -7.88
N GLU A 29 0.69 14.74 -8.97
CA GLU A 29 1.26 14.80 -10.33
C GLU A 29 1.96 16.15 -10.57
N THR A 30 1.37 17.24 -10.09
CA THR A 30 2.01 18.57 -10.15
C THR A 30 3.32 18.59 -9.34
N LEU A 31 3.32 18.05 -8.12
CA LEU A 31 4.52 17.94 -7.27
C LEU A 31 5.63 17.15 -7.97
N ALA A 32 5.30 16.00 -8.57
CA ALA A 32 6.26 15.17 -9.30
C ALA A 32 6.90 15.90 -10.50
N VAL A 33 6.14 16.75 -11.21
CA VAL A 33 6.69 17.60 -12.28
C VAL A 33 7.68 18.63 -11.74
N TYR A 34 7.35 19.32 -10.64
CA TYR A 34 8.29 20.26 -10.01
C TYR A 34 9.56 19.54 -9.53
N ALA A 35 9.42 18.40 -8.88
CA ALA A 35 10.53 17.56 -8.46
C ALA A 35 11.43 17.15 -9.65
N TRP A 36 10.83 16.80 -10.78
CA TRP A 36 11.56 16.42 -11.99
C TRP A 36 12.36 17.62 -12.53
N GLN A 37 11.78 18.82 -12.53
CA GLN A 37 12.45 20.05 -12.96
C GLN A 37 13.64 20.39 -12.06
N GLU A 38 13.50 20.26 -10.74
CA GLU A 38 14.62 20.47 -9.81
C GLU A 38 15.76 19.47 -10.07
N ALA A 39 15.43 18.20 -10.33
CA ALA A 39 16.40 17.16 -10.64
C ALA A 39 17.11 17.41 -11.98
N ASP A 40 16.40 17.84 -13.02
CA ASP A 40 16.97 18.19 -14.32
C ASP A 40 17.92 19.39 -14.23
N ALA A 41 17.50 20.43 -13.50
CA ALA A 41 18.30 21.65 -13.30
C ALA A 41 19.38 21.51 -12.22
N LYS A 42 19.40 20.42 -11.46
CA LYS A 42 20.33 20.16 -10.34
C LYS A 42 20.44 21.36 -9.38
N THR A 43 19.30 21.92 -9.03
CA THR A 43 19.21 23.13 -8.22
C THR A 43 19.74 22.91 -6.80
N PRO A 44 19.94 23.99 -6.00
CA PRO A 44 20.21 23.85 -4.58
C PRO A 44 19.13 23.05 -3.83
N THR A 45 17.87 23.14 -4.26
CA THR A 45 16.77 22.37 -3.68
C THR A 45 16.91 20.88 -4.00
N PHE A 46 17.32 20.51 -5.21
CA PHE A 46 17.64 19.12 -5.53
C PHE A 46 18.81 18.60 -4.67
N LYS A 47 19.92 19.35 -4.66
CA LYS A 47 21.16 18.99 -3.95
C LYS A 47 20.99 18.87 -2.43
N ARG A 48 19.91 19.42 -1.89
CA ARG A 48 19.52 19.26 -0.49
C ARG A 48 18.99 17.86 -0.18
N TRP A 49 18.31 17.24 -1.13
CA TRP A 49 17.61 15.96 -0.91
C TRP A 49 18.29 14.77 -1.57
N PHE A 50 19.14 15.01 -2.56
CA PHE A 50 19.84 13.97 -3.31
C PHE A 50 21.25 14.43 -3.66
N ALA A 51 22.16 13.47 -3.87
CA ALA A 51 23.46 13.78 -4.44
C ALA A 51 23.32 14.24 -5.90
N GLU A 52 24.18 15.17 -6.33
CA GLU A 52 24.14 15.73 -7.68
C GLU A 52 24.25 14.65 -8.77
N ALA A 53 25.00 13.57 -8.49
CA ALA A 53 25.18 12.43 -9.39
C ALA A 53 23.90 11.61 -9.62
N ASP A 54 22.94 11.68 -8.70
CA ASP A 54 21.70 10.88 -8.73
C ASP A 54 20.57 11.54 -9.53
N SER A 55 20.80 12.73 -10.08
CA SER A 55 19.82 13.50 -10.87
C SER A 55 19.09 12.67 -11.92
N GLU A 56 19.80 11.87 -12.72
CA GLU A 56 19.18 11.05 -13.76
C GLU A 56 18.39 9.87 -13.19
N ASN A 57 18.81 9.31 -12.06
CA ASN A 57 18.07 8.25 -11.38
C ASN A 57 16.76 8.77 -10.78
N VAL A 58 16.80 9.95 -10.14
CA VAL A 58 15.61 10.62 -9.61
C VAL A 58 14.63 10.97 -10.73
N LYS A 59 15.11 11.48 -11.87
CA LYS A 59 14.27 11.72 -13.05
C LYS A 59 13.60 10.46 -13.57
N LYS A 60 14.34 9.35 -13.70
CA LYS A 60 13.77 8.06 -14.14
C LYS A 60 12.63 7.58 -13.24
N VAL A 61 12.74 7.78 -11.92
CA VAL A 61 11.65 7.44 -10.98
C VAL A 61 10.44 8.31 -11.24
N LEU A 62 10.61 9.63 -11.32
CA LEU A 62 9.51 10.59 -11.51
C LEU A 62 8.84 10.46 -12.88
N GLU A 63 9.59 10.14 -13.94
CA GLU A 63 9.07 9.87 -15.29
C GLU A 63 8.15 8.64 -15.39
N ARG A 64 8.15 7.76 -14.37
CA ARG A 64 7.17 6.67 -14.27
C ARG A 64 5.82 7.13 -13.71
N MET A 65 5.81 8.27 -13.02
CA MET A 65 4.59 8.83 -12.43
C MET A 65 3.92 9.82 -13.36
N VAL A 66 4.74 10.71 -13.92
CA VAL A 66 4.30 11.82 -14.75
C VAL A 66 5.01 11.78 -16.08
N ASP A 67 4.37 12.32 -17.11
CA ASP A 67 4.99 12.52 -18.41
C ASP A 67 5.39 13.99 -18.55
N PRO A 68 6.62 14.39 -18.15
CA PRO A 68 7.04 15.78 -18.23
C PRO A 68 7.19 16.28 -19.68
N LYS A 69 7.13 15.37 -20.68
CA LYS A 69 7.38 15.66 -22.11
C LYS A 69 6.24 15.23 -23.04
N ALA A 70 5.15 14.67 -22.52
CA ALA A 70 4.05 14.04 -23.27
C ALA A 70 4.46 12.93 -24.28
N LEU A 71 5.63 12.28 -24.10
CA LEU A 71 6.19 11.29 -25.04
C LEU A 71 6.49 9.91 -24.44
N VAL A 72 6.09 9.63 -23.21
CA VAL A 72 6.32 8.31 -22.62
C VAL A 72 5.33 7.31 -23.25
N PRO A 73 5.80 6.22 -23.88
CA PRO A 73 4.91 5.22 -24.48
C PRO A 73 3.85 4.74 -23.47
N ASP A 74 2.61 4.54 -23.91
CA ASP A 74 1.50 4.03 -23.08
C ASP A 74 1.77 2.66 -22.43
N THR A 75 2.90 2.03 -22.79
CA THR A 75 3.38 0.75 -22.27
C THR A 75 4.06 0.85 -20.90
N LEU A 76 4.40 2.06 -20.41
CA LEU A 76 4.91 2.19 -19.05
C LEU A 76 3.75 2.17 -18.04
N PRO A 77 3.88 1.45 -16.91
CA PRO A 77 2.94 1.53 -15.81
C PRO A 77 2.80 2.99 -15.40
N ARG A 78 1.58 3.52 -15.47
CA ARG A 78 1.31 4.89 -15.03
C ARG A 78 0.58 4.84 -13.69
N MET A 79 0.49 5.98 -13.03
CA MET A 79 -0.35 6.13 -11.84
C MET A 79 -1.82 5.72 -12.06
N LYS A 80 -2.27 5.63 -13.32
CA LYS A 80 -3.57 5.06 -13.70
C LYS A 80 -3.78 3.61 -13.25
N ASP A 81 -2.69 2.86 -13.10
CA ASP A 81 -2.70 1.43 -12.76
C ASP A 81 -2.58 1.16 -11.26
N ARG A 82 -2.27 2.18 -10.44
CA ARG A 82 -2.34 2.07 -8.97
C ARG A 82 -3.79 1.93 -8.52
N VAL A 83 -3.99 1.19 -7.43
CA VAL A 83 -5.31 0.95 -6.85
C VAL A 83 -5.36 1.56 -5.46
N LEU A 84 -6.18 2.60 -5.29
CA LEU A 84 -6.50 3.18 -4.00
C LEU A 84 -7.59 2.33 -3.33
N TRP A 85 -7.25 1.70 -2.21
CA TRP A 85 -8.19 0.92 -1.43
C TRP A 85 -8.77 1.78 -0.31
N ARG A 86 -10.09 1.75 -0.20
CA ARG A 86 -10.76 2.40 0.92
C ARG A 86 -10.53 1.65 2.23
N LYS A 87 -10.55 0.32 2.16
CA LYS A 87 -10.44 -0.57 3.31
C LYS A 87 -9.00 -0.72 3.75
N ASP A 88 -8.78 -0.78 5.06
CA ASP A 88 -7.48 -1.16 5.60
C ASP A 88 -7.26 -2.66 5.34
N PHE A 89 -6.56 -2.97 4.25
CA PHE A 89 -6.41 -4.34 3.76
C PHE A 89 -5.27 -5.10 4.43
N LEU A 90 -4.36 -4.40 5.12
CA LEU A 90 -3.31 -4.99 5.95
C LEU A 90 -3.55 -4.84 7.45
N ASP A 91 -4.60 -4.13 7.87
CA ASP A 91 -4.81 -3.74 9.28
C ASP A 91 -3.60 -2.95 9.81
N ALA A 92 -3.04 -2.09 8.96
CA ALA A 92 -1.79 -1.34 9.19
C ALA A 92 -2.05 0.14 9.52
N CYS A 93 -3.31 0.58 9.54
CA CYS A 93 -3.69 1.89 10.07
C CYS A 93 -3.71 1.86 11.60
N ASP A 94 -2.53 1.82 12.22
CA ASP A 94 -2.34 1.83 13.67
C ASP A 94 -2.90 3.13 14.28
N ASP A 95 -4.05 3.10 14.98
CA ASP A 95 -4.63 4.13 15.87
C ASP A 95 -4.12 5.60 15.72
N GLY A 96 -4.05 6.11 14.49
CA GLY A 96 -3.60 7.49 14.19
C GLY A 96 -2.09 7.73 14.09
N LYS A 97 -1.24 6.72 13.90
CA LYS A 97 0.21 6.85 13.67
C LYS A 97 0.61 6.82 12.20
N THR A 98 0.02 5.91 11.44
CA THR A 98 0.28 5.72 10.01
C THR A 98 -0.47 6.76 9.18
N TYR A 99 0.19 7.41 8.23
CA TYR A 99 -0.47 8.32 7.29
C TYR A 99 -1.10 7.55 6.12
N ALA A 100 -0.32 6.69 5.51
CA ALA A 100 -0.71 5.79 4.45
C ALA A 100 0.26 4.60 4.42
N TYR A 101 -0.04 3.62 3.57
CA TYR A 101 0.90 2.55 3.25
C TYR A 101 0.63 2.00 1.85
N THR A 102 1.66 1.38 1.25
CA THR A 102 1.63 0.77 -0.07
C THR A 102 2.15 -0.65 -0.02
N LYS A 103 1.53 -1.55 -0.78
CA LYS A 103 2.07 -2.87 -1.07
C LYS A 103 2.94 -2.79 -2.33
N ASN A 104 4.26 -2.87 -2.16
CA ASN A 104 5.26 -2.57 -3.20
C ASN A 104 5.05 -3.35 -4.50
N LYS A 105 4.67 -4.62 -4.45
CA LYS A 105 4.48 -5.45 -5.66
C LYS A 105 3.22 -5.03 -6.44
N SER A 106 2.06 -5.00 -5.79
CA SER A 106 0.78 -4.68 -6.43
C SER A 106 0.52 -3.20 -6.72
N GLY A 107 1.15 -2.28 -5.98
CA GLY A 107 0.83 -0.84 -6.04
C GLY A 107 -0.53 -0.50 -5.44
N ARG A 108 -1.12 -1.43 -4.66
CA ARG A 108 -2.28 -1.14 -3.81
C ARG A 108 -1.82 -0.25 -2.68
N PHE A 109 -2.58 0.79 -2.39
CA PHE A 109 -2.25 1.71 -1.31
C PHE A 109 -3.51 2.15 -0.59
N LYS A 110 -3.34 2.55 0.67
CA LYS A 110 -4.41 2.95 1.58
C LYS A 110 -3.97 4.21 2.33
N PHE A 111 -4.84 5.21 2.37
CA PHE A 111 -4.73 6.32 3.30
C PHE A 111 -5.42 5.98 4.62
N CYS A 112 -4.72 6.19 5.73
CA CYS A 112 -5.25 6.07 7.08
C CYS A 112 -5.83 7.42 7.55
N ASP A 113 -6.61 7.42 8.63
CA ASP A 113 -7.30 8.61 9.12
C ASP A 113 -6.34 9.76 9.49
N LYS A 114 -5.09 9.46 9.86
CA LYS A 114 -4.07 10.48 10.10
C LYS A 114 -3.66 11.17 8.79
N GLY A 115 -3.51 10.42 7.70
CA GLY A 115 -3.19 10.92 6.36
C GLY A 115 -4.29 11.80 5.79
N LEU A 116 -5.56 11.41 5.98
CA LEU A 116 -6.71 12.19 5.52
C LEU A 116 -6.85 13.54 6.24
N ARG A 117 -6.29 13.66 7.46
CA ARG A 117 -6.26 14.91 8.23
C ARG A 117 -5.14 15.87 7.83
N LEU A 118 -4.25 15.46 6.93
CA LEU A 118 -3.24 16.38 6.38
C LEU A 118 -3.91 17.46 5.53
N LYS A 119 -3.25 18.61 5.44
CA LYS A 119 -3.71 19.72 4.59
C LYS A 119 -3.50 19.39 3.12
N ASP A 120 -4.26 20.05 2.25
CA ASP A 120 -3.96 20.07 0.82
C ASP A 120 -2.77 21.02 0.58
N ILE A 121 -1.84 20.66 -0.32
CA ILE A 121 -0.60 21.45 -0.49
C ILE A 121 -0.92 22.86 -1.00
N THR A 122 -2.02 23.03 -1.72
CA THR A 122 -2.49 24.32 -2.23
C THR A 122 -2.94 25.27 -1.14
N THR A 123 -3.31 24.76 0.04
CA THR A 123 -3.79 25.55 1.18
C THR A 123 -2.68 26.04 2.12
N ILE A 124 -1.47 25.48 1.99
CA ILE A 124 -0.30 25.87 2.79
C ILE A 124 0.16 27.25 2.34
N LYS A 125 0.24 28.19 3.28
CA LYS A 125 0.69 29.56 3.02
C LYS A 125 2.16 29.72 3.42
N CYS A 126 2.87 30.67 2.80
CA CYS A 126 4.28 30.89 3.12
C CYS A 126 4.48 31.33 4.58
N GLU A 127 3.51 32.03 5.16
CA GLU A 127 3.52 32.44 6.57
C GLU A 127 3.41 31.22 7.51
N ASP A 128 2.76 30.14 7.10
CA ASP A 128 2.70 28.91 7.89
C ASP A 128 4.10 28.31 8.06
N LEU A 129 4.96 28.49 7.06
CA LEU A 129 6.32 27.93 7.01
C LEU A 129 7.34 28.77 7.80
N ALA A 130 7.04 30.04 8.05
CA ALA A 130 7.82 30.93 8.89
C ALA A 130 7.61 30.51 10.37
N GLY A 131 8.36 29.52 10.82
CA GLY A 131 8.18 28.94 12.14
C GLY A 131 8.52 29.89 13.29
N SER A 132 7.77 29.79 14.39
CA SER A 132 8.09 30.37 15.71
C SER A 132 7.92 29.28 16.79
N GLY A 133 8.69 29.38 17.88
CA GLY A 133 8.60 28.41 18.99
C GLY A 133 9.18 27.02 18.68
N SER A 134 8.55 25.97 19.20
CA SER A 134 8.95 24.56 19.03
C SER A 134 8.74 24.03 17.60
N ASP A 135 7.82 24.63 16.83
CA ASP A 135 7.52 24.28 15.43
C ASP A 135 8.26 25.20 14.44
N ARG A 136 9.54 25.46 14.72
CA ARG A 136 10.29 26.46 13.95
C ARG A 136 10.69 26.01 12.54
N TYR A 137 10.58 24.73 12.21
CA TYR A 137 11.04 24.18 10.92
C TYR A 137 9.89 23.99 9.94
N SER A 138 10.12 24.39 8.69
CA SER A 138 9.10 24.30 7.64
C SER A 138 8.75 22.85 7.28
N SER A 139 9.68 21.92 7.52
CA SER A 139 9.54 20.50 7.19
C SER A 139 8.31 19.81 7.76
N LYS A 140 7.98 20.03 9.04
CA LYS A 140 6.79 19.42 9.66
C LYS A 140 5.49 19.97 9.07
N LYS A 141 5.56 21.16 8.45
CA LYS A 141 4.38 21.92 8.00
C LYS A 141 4.10 21.78 6.51
N ILE A 142 5.03 21.21 5.75
CA ILE A 142 4.89 21.00 4.30
C ILE A 142 4.32 19.63 3.93
N MET A 143 4.05 18.80 4.94
CA MET A 143 3.33 17.55 4.76
C MET A 143 1.89 17.83 4.35
N SER A 144 1.47 17.12 3.32
CA SER A 144 0.16 17.23 2.69
C SER A 144 -0.31 15.88 2.18
N VAL A 145 -1.60 15.75 1.93
CA VAL A 145 -2.18 14.54 1.31
C VAL A 145 -1.51 14.24 -0.04
N ALA A 146 -1.16 15.27 -0.82
CA ALA A 146 -0.46 15.14 -2.09
C ALA A 146 0.99 14.63 -1.91
N SER A 147 1.72 15.16 -0.94
CA SER A 147 3.08 14.68 -0.65
C SER A 147 3.10 13.25 -0.13
N THR A 148 2.11 12.85 0.67
CA THR A 148 1.93 11.45 1.09
C THR A 148 1.61 10.56 -0.10
N HIS A 149 0.78 11.01 -1.05
CA HIS A 149 0.57 10.25 -2.29
C HIS A 149 1.87 10.01 -3.04
N LEU A 150 2.76 11.01 -3.11
CA LEU A 150 4.04 10.91 -3.80
C LEU A 150 4.98 9.91 -3.10
N HIS A 151 5.11 10.04 -1.77
CA HIS A 151 5.83 9.10 -0.90
C HIS A 151 5.37 7.67 -1.17
N GLU A 152 4.06 7.41 -1.06
CA GLU A 152 3.49 6.09 -1.28
C GLU A 152 3.66 5.59 -2.72
N ALA A 153 3.68 6.49 -3.69
CA ALA A 153 3.80 6.13 -5.08
C ALA A 153 5.21 5.61 -5.42
N VAL A 154 6.27 6.16 -4.83
CA VAL A 154 7.63 5.72 -5.14
C VAL A 154 7.96 4.32 -4.61
N HIS A 155 7.28 3.87 -3.55
CA HIS A 155 7.38 2.48 -3.06
C HIS A 155 6.89 1.43 -4.05
N TRP A 156 6.04 1.79 -5.00
CA TRP A 156 5.52 0.82 -5.96
C TRP A 156 6.65 0.31 -6.88
N ASN A 157 6.86 -1.00 -6.93
CA ASN A 157 7.93 -1.65 -7.68
C ASN A 157 7.92 -1.31 -9.18
N LYS A 158 6.76 -1.06 -9.77
CA LYS A 158 6.66 -0.61 -11.17
C LYS A 158 7.20 0.80 -11.42
N ILE A 159 7.37 1.58 -10.34
CA ILE A 159 7.99 2.91 -10.31
C ILE A 159 9.42 2.80 -9.78
N GLY A 160 9.62 2.63 -8.47
CA GLY A 160 10.93 2.70 -7.83
C GLY A 160 11.88 1.60 -8.30
N LYS A 161 11.54 0.33 -8.00
CA LYS A 161 12.36 -0.84 -8.37
C LYS A 161 12.66 -0.93 -9.85
N THR A 162 11.68 -0.64 -10.70
CA THR A 162 11.89 -0.70 -12.15
C THR A 162 12.78 0.43 -12.66
N ALA A 163 12.78 1.61 -12.01
CA ALA A 163 13.65 2.72 -12.38
C ALA A 163 15.10 2.55 -11.88
N LEU A 164 15.27 2.02 -10.66
CA LEU A 164 16.55 1.98 -9.96
C LEU A 164 17.21 0.60 -9.92
N GLY A 165 16.48 -0.47 -10.24
CA GLY A 165 16.92 -1.85 -10.00
C GLY A 165 16.84 -2.28 -8.54
N GLN A 166 16.40 -1.41 -7.64
CA GLN A 166 16.25 -1.64 -6.20
C GLN A 166 15.01 -0.92 -5.66
N GLU A 167 14.42 -1.45 -4.61
CA GLU A 167 13.20 -0.88 -4.02
C GLU A 167 13.49 0.46 -3.33
N ILE A 168 12.53 1.37 -3.42
CA ILE A 168 12.52 2.60 -2.62
C ILE A 168 11.77 2.25 -1.33
N VAL A 169 12.41 2.51 -0.20
CA VAL A 169 11.97 2.12 1.14
C VAL A 169 11.97 3.35 2.06
N ASP A 170 11.62 3.16 3.33
CA ASP A 170 11.65 4.22 4.34
C ASP A 170 12.94 4.14 5.16
N LYS A 171 14.04 4.69 4.62
CA LYS A 171 15.32 4.79 5.33
C LYS A 171 15.27 5.78 6.48
N ALA A 172 14.45 6.81 6.36
CA ALA A 172 14.20 7.78 7.40
C ALA A 172 12.85 8.46 7.18
N TYR A 173 12.15 8.72 8.28
CA TYR A 173 10.95 9.55 8.30
C TYR A 173 11.27 10.97 8.74
N GLY A 174 10.59 11.92 8.11
CA GLY A 174 10.72 13.33 8.40
C GLY A 174 11.92 13.96 7.71
N ALA A 175 11.78 15.25 7.41
CA ALA A 175 12.78 15.99 6.65
C ALA A 175 14.16 16.04 7.33
N ALA A 176 14.20 16.14 8.67
CA ALA A 176 15.46 16.36 9.39
C ALA A 176 16.37 15.14 9.28
N LYS A 177 15.78 13.94 9.36
CA LYS A 177 16.52 12.68 9.18
C LYS A 177 16.79 12.40 7.70
N SER A 178 15.80 12.61 6.84
CA SER A 178 15.87 12.34 5.39
C SER A 178 17.02 13.08 4.67
N HIS A 179 17.27 14.36 4.97
CA HIS A 179 18.36 15.10 4.31
C HIS A 179 19.76 14.72 4.84
N ARG A 180 19.86 14.02 5.98
CA ARG A 180 21.12 13.58 6.58
C ARG A 180 21.52 12.15 6.21
N LEU A 181 20.66 11.45 5.48
CA LEU A 181 20.95 10.14 4.94
C LEU A 181 22.21 10.19 4.05
N SER A 182 22.87 9.03 3.92
CA SER A 182 23.93 8.87 2.93
C SER A 182 23.37 9.11 1.52
N ALA A 183 24.20 9.50 0.54
CA ALA A 183 23.74 9.69 -0.84
C ALA A 183 23.00 8.46 -1.39
N ALA A 184 23.52 7.26 -1.10
CA ALA A 184 22.89 6.01 -1.51
C ALA A 184 21.52 5.81 -0.86
N ASP A 185 21.37 6.12 0.43
CA ASP A 185 20.11 5.99 1.15
C ASP A 185 19.10 7.08 0.75
N GLN A 186 19.55 8.31 0.49
CA GLN A 186 18.71 9.40 -0.02
C GLN A 186 18.01 8.98 -1.31
N LEU A 187 18.74 8.35 -2.24
CA LEU A 187 18.20 7.87 -3.52
C LEU A 187 17.07 6.83 -3.34
N ILE A 188 17.10 6.03 -2.28
CA ILE A 188 16.09 5.00 -2.03
C ILE A 188 15.18 5.32 -0.86
N ASN A 189 15.11 6.58 -0.42
CA ASN A 189 14.20 7.01 0.64
C ASN A 189 12.97 7.71 0.07
N ALA A 190 11.77 7.22 0.37
CA ALA A 190 10.54 7.78 -0.18
C ALA A 190 10.28 9.24 0.25
N ASP A 191 10.60 9.57 1.50
CA ASP A 191 10.45 10.93 2.02
C ASP A 191 11.33 11.97 1.31
N ASN A 192 12.52 11.59 0.81
CA ASN A 192 13.37 12.52 0.06
C ASN A 192 12.67 13.00 -1.22
N TYR A 193 11.94 12.12 -1.91
CA TYR A 193 11.13 12.49 -3.09
C TYR A 193 9.98 13.40 -2.70
N ALA A 194 9.21 13.02 -1.68
CA ALA A 194 8.04 13.77 -1.22
C ALA A 194 8.40 15.19 -0.76
N PHE A 195 9.43 15.31 0.08
CA PHE A 195 9.85 16.62 0.58
C PHE A 195 10.49 17.49 -0.48
N MET A 196 11.34 16.94 -1.36
CA MET A 196 11.90 17.72 -2.48
C MET A 196 10.78 18.33 -3.33
N ALA A 197 9.77 17.53 -3.68
CA ALA A 197 8.65 17.96 -4.50
C ALA A 197 7.81 19.06 -3.82
N SER A 198 7.48 18.89 -2.54
CA SER A 198 6.76 19.90 -1.76
C SER A 198 7.53 21.21 -1.63
N VAL A 199 8.83 21.14 -1.35
CA VAL A 199 9.71 22.33 -1.26
C VAL A 199 9.75 23.05 -2.59
N ALA A 200 10.00 22.33 -3.69
CA ALA A 200 10.07 22.89 -5.04
C ALA A 200 8.78 23.64 -5.42
N TYR A 201 7.63 23.02 -5.19
CA TYR A 201 6.32 23.61 -5.46
C TYR A 201 6.09 24.91 -4.68
N LEU A 202 6.39 24.92 -3.38
CA LEU A 202 6.17 26.08 -2.51
C LEU A 202 7.21 27.18 -2.74
N GLN A 203 8.46 26.84 -3.08
CA GLN A 203 9.47 27.82 -3.50
C GLN A 203 9.05 28.53 -4.78
N LYS A 204 8.40 27.82 -5.74
CA LYS A 204 7.84 28.46 -6.92
C LYS A 204 6.75 29.49 -6.58
N LYS A 205 6.04 29.30 -5.47
CA LYS A 205 5.09 30.27 -4.91
C LYS A 205 5.74 31.40 -4.10
N GLY A 206 7.06 31.44 -4.00
CA GLY A 206 7.79 32.46 -3.26
C GLY A 206 7.96 32.15 -1.76
N CYS A 207 7.67 30.93 -1.32
CA CYS A 207 7.86 30.57 0.09
C CYS A 207 9.34 30.35 0.42
N THR A 208 9.72 30.73 1.63
CA THR A 208 11.04 30.47 2.21
C THR A 208 10.96 29.31 3.20
N PHE A 209 12.07 28.59 3.35
CA PHE A 209 12.15 27.39 4.16
C PHE A 209 13.15 27.57 5.27
N VAL A 210 12.75 27.17 6.48
CA VAL A 210 13.60 27.13 7.67
C VAL A 210 13.95 25.68 7.97
N ASP A 211 15.24 25.41 7.98
CA ASP A 211 15.75 24.06 8.12
C ASP A 211 15.96 23.66 9.58
N PRO A 212 15.70 22.38 9.92
CA PRO A 212 16.17 21.86 11.18
C PRO A 212 17.70 21.92 11.25
N PRO A 213 18.31 22.45 12.34
CA PRO A 213 19.75 22.34 12.53
C PRO A 213 20.12 20.87 12.60
N VAL A 214 21.39 20.55 12.32
CA VAL A 214 21.93 19.18 12.33
C VAL A 214 21.72 18.47 13.68
N SER A 215 21.53 19.21 14.77
CA SER A 215 21.28 18.67 16.11
C SER A 215 19.81 18.45 16.46
N ALA A 216 18.86 18.83 15.60
CA ALA A 216 17.45 18.61 15.90
C ALA A 216 17.13 17.11 15.90
N THR A 217 16.58 16.65 17.02
CA THR A 217 15.94 15.35 17.21
C THR A 217 14.46 15.53 16.86
N ASP A 218 13.96 14.75 15.90
CA ASP A 218 12.51 14.70 15.63
C ASP A 218 11.87 13.78 16.67
N GLU A 219 11.63 14.30 17.88
CA GLU A 219 11.10 13.53 19.02
C GLU A 219 9.68 12.95 18.78
N ASP A 220 8.99 13.40 17.74
CA ASP A 220 7.62 13.00 17.41
C ASP A 220 7.50 11.93 16.30
N ASP A 221 8.60 11.57 15.63
CA ASP A 221 8.56 10.73 14.40
C ASP A 221 9.24 9.36 14.57
N ASP A 222 9.59 8.98 15.80
CA ASP A 222 10.34 7.75 16.10
C ASP A 222 9.50 6.47 16.17
N ARG A 223 8.21 6.50 15.80
CA ARG A 223 7.33 5.32 15.90
C ARG A 223 6.40 5.15 14.71
N GLN A 224 6.99 4.86 13.56
CA GLN A 224 6.34 3.97 12.61
C GLN A 224 6.97 2.58 12.81
N PRO A 225 6.18 1.50 12.93
CA PRO A 225 6.75 0.15 13.03
C PRO A 225 7.73 -0.03 11.88
N ASP A 226 8.91 -0.59 12.19
CA ASP A 226 9.89 -1.04 11.20
C ASP A 226 9.11 -1.63 10.02
N SER A 227 9.37 -1.10 8.82
CA SER A 227 8.76 -1.49 7.54
C SER A 227 8.20 -2.91 7.67
N PHE A 228 6.88 -3.05 7.68
CA PHE A 228 6.22 -4.32 7.96
C PHE A 228 6.94 -5.39 7.13
N ASP A 229 7.78 -6.20 7.77
CA ASP A 229 8.65 -7.20 7.10
C ASP A 229 7.77 -8.34 6.50
N GLY A 230 6.45 -8.16 6.52
CA GLY A 230 5.41 -8.89 5.82
C GLY A 230 5.44 -8.71 4.30
N ASP A 231 6.65 -8.59 3.72
CA ASP A 231 6.87 -8.87 2.30
C ASP A 231 6.45 -10.30 1.93
N VAL A 232 6.32 -11.17 2.94
CA VAL A 232 5.69 -12.48 2.79
C VAL A 232 4.17 -12.33 2.84
N SER A 233 3.57 -12.42 1.67
CA SER A 233 2.12 -12.42 1.50
C SER A 233 1.61 -13.85 1.43
N ALA A 234 0.36 -14.05 1.82
CA ALA A 234 -0.28 -15.33 1.68
C ALA A 234 -1.70 -15.20 1.15
N ILE A 235 -2.19 -16.29 0.57
CA ILE A 235 -3.62 -16.55 0.54
C ILE A 235 -3.98 -17.48 1.67
N SER A 236 -5.14 -17.26 2.28
CA SER A 236 -5.81 -18.22 3.16
C SER A 236 -7.13 -18.59 2.54
N ILE A 237 -7.29 -19.89 2.26
CA ILE A 237 -8.55 -20.47 1.81
C ILE A 237 -9.25 -21.02 3.05
N ILE A 238 -10.42 -20.46 3.34
CA ILE A 238 -11.25 -20.85 4.47
C ILE A 238 -12.57 -21.42 3.96
N LEU A 239 -13.09 -22.42 4.66
CA LEU A 239 -14.47 -22.86 4.50
C LEU A 239 -15.37 -21.96 5.34
N ARG A 240 -16.47 -21.49 4.75
CA ARG A 240 -17.59 -20.90 5.47
C ARG A 240 -18.78 -21.83 5.39
N THR A 241 -19.34 -22.10 6.55
CA THR A 241 -20.50 -22.97 6.75
C THR A 241 -21.62 -22.14 7.34
N ASN A 242 -22.68 -21.95 6.56
CA ASN A 242 -23.92 -21.35 7.04
C ASN A 242 -24.80 -22.46 7.63
N VAL A 243 -24.92 -22.48 8.97
CA VAL A 243 -25.56 -23.58 9.69
C VAL A 243 -27.07 -23.40 9.71
N ARG A 244 -27.81 -24.36 9.15
CA ARG A 244 -29.27 -24.46 9.14
C ARG A 244 -29.72 -25.74 9.83
N GLU A 245 -29.91 -25.68 11.15
CA GLU A 245 -30.29 -26.83 11.99
C GLU A 245 -29.34 -28.03 11.80
N THR A 246 -29.73 -29.00 10.97
CA THR A 246 -28.97 -30.23 10.66
C THR A 246 -28.26 -30.21 9.32
N PHE A 247 -28.38 -29.13 8.54
CA PHE A 247 -27.78 -28.97 7.22
C PHE A 247 -26.91 -27.71 7.16
N ALA A 248 -25.90 -27.71 6.30
CA ALA A 248 -24.99 -26.59 6.12
C ALA A 248 -24.80 -26.28 4.65
N ASP A 249 -24.93 -24.98 4.30
CA ASP A 249 -24.47 -24.48 3.01
C ASP A 249 -22.99 -24.10 3.14
N ASN A 250 -22.17 -24.60 2.23
CA ASN A 250 -20.71 -24.48 2.31
C ASN A 250 -20.14 -23.71 1.12
N ASP A 251 -19.21 -22.80 1.41
CA ASP A 251 -18.52 -22.00 0.41
C ASP A 251 -17.04 -21.84 0.78
N TRP A 252 -16.17 -21.91 -0.22
CA TRP A 252 -14.76 -21.54 -0.10
C TRP A 252 -14.58 -20.04 -0.27
N TYR A 253 -13.84 -19.43 0.65
CA TYR A 253 -13.46 -18.04 0.57
C TYR A 253 -11.94 -17.90 0.59
N VAL A 254 -11.41 -17.09 -0.32
CA VAL A 254 -9.97 -16.85 -0.44
C VAL A 254 -9.65 -15.43 0.00
N TYR A 255 -8.86 -15.29 1.04
CA TYR A 255 -8.36 -14.00 1.50
C TYR A 255 -6.89 -13.84 1.17
N GLU A 256 -6.51 -12.68 0.67
CA GLU A 256 -5.11 -12.25 0.69
C GLU A 256 -4.81 -11.64 2.06
N ILE A 257 -3.81 -12.17 2.75
CA ILE A 257 -3.46 -11.84 4.12
C ILE A 257 -1.92 -11.79 4.29
N PRO A 258 -1.40 -11.04 5.26
CA PRO A 258 -0.02 -11.22 5.70
C PRO A 258 0.20 -12.64 6.27
N VAL A 259 1.41 -13.18 6.13
CA VAL A 259 1.75 -14.46 6.76
C VAL A 259 1.53 -14.38 8.28
N GLY A 260 0.95 -15.44 8.85
CA GLY A 260 0.67 -15.54 10.30
C GLY A 260 -0.61 -14.84 10.77
N VAL A 261 -1.26 -14.05 9.91
CA VAL A 261 -2.53 -13.38 10.24
C VAL A 261 -3.71 -14.31 9.92
N SER A 262 -4.71 -14.36 10.79
CA SER A 262 -5.90 -15.20 10.57
C SER A 262 -6.89 -14.54 9.60
N ALA A 263 -7.40 -15.31 8.62
CA ALA A 263 -8.50 -14.88 7.75
C ALA A 263 -9.90 -15.06 8.36
N LEU A 264 -10.01 -15.78 9.49
CA LEU A 264 -11.28 -16.03 10.16
C LEU A 264 -12.00 -14.74 10.55
N CYS A 265 -13.31 -14.72 10.33
CA CYS A 265 -14.22 -13.61 10.55
C CYS A 265 -13.93 -12.34 9.74
N LYS A 266 -13.03 -12.37 8.74
CA LYS A 266 -12.96 -11.29 7.76
C LYS A 266 -14.30 -11.13 7.05
N PRO A 267 -14.78 -9.93 6.73
CA PRO A 267 -15.97 -9.75 5.92
C PRO A 267 -15.86 -10.37 4.50
N GLU A 268 -16.98 -10.87 3.94
CA GLU A 268 -17.03 -11.46 2.59
C GLU A 268 -16.56 -10.52 1.48
N ASP A 269 -16.84 -9.23 1.59
CA ASP A 269 -16.39 -8.20 0.64
C ASP A 269 -14.85 -8.03 0.61
N GLN A 270 -14.10 -8.65 1.54
CA GLN A 270 -12.63 -8.71 1.49
C GLN A 270 -12.09 -9.92 0.71
N THR A 271 -12.93 -10.85 0.31
CA THR A 271 -12.48 -12.06 -0.38
C THR A 271 -11.94 -11.69 -1.76
N VAL A 272 -10.82 -12.32 -2.15
CA VAL A 272 -10.27 -12.21 -3.51
C VAL A 272 -11.19 -12.92 -4.50
N THR A 273 -11.72 -14.07 -4.09
CA THR A 273 -12.68 -14.87 -4.85
C THR A 273 -13.45 -15.79 -3.91
N LYS A 274 -14.52 -16.39 -4.41
CA LYS A 274 -15.41 -17.30 -3.70
C LYS A 274 -15.78 -18.45 -4.64
N TRP A 275 -15.85 -19.67 -4.11
CA TRP A 275 -16.27 -20.85 -4.86
C TRP A 275 -17.25 -21.67 -4.03
N THR A 276 -18.23 -22.28 -4.67
CA THR A 276 -19.16 -23.20 -4.00
C THR A 276 -18.41 -24.44 -3.50
N ALA A 277 -18.71 -24.88 -2.29
CA ALA A 277 -18.23 -26.15 -1.75
C ALA A 277 -19.41 -27.16 -1.67
N GLU A 278 -19.12 -28.40 -1.34
CA GLU A 278 -20.17 -29.41 -1.18
C GLU A 278 -20.96 -29.15 0.10
N ASP A 279 -22.27 -28.98 -0.04
CA ASP A 279 -23.20 -28.85 1.08
C ASP A 279 -23.39 -30.20 1.79
N GLY A 280 -23.79 -30.18 3.05
CA GLY A 280 -23.93 -31.44 3.79
C GLY A 280 -24.52 -31.33 5.18
N PRO A 281 -24.64 -32.47 5.88
CA PRO A 281 -25.13 -32.49 7.25
C PRO A 281 -24.18 -31.73 8.19
N TRP A 282 -24.75 -31.15 9.26
CA TRP A 282 -24.02 -30.47 10.31
C TRP A 282 -24.23 -31.15 11.68
N PRO A 283 -23.19 -31.37 12.49
CA PRO A 283 -21.77 -31.17 12.18
C PRO A 283 -21.21 -32.33 11.33
N SER A 284 -20.52 -32.03 10.23
CA SER A 284 -19.75 -33.00 9.46
C SER A 284 -18.25 -32.68 9.52
N ASN A 285 -17.42 -33.57 8.98
CA ASN A 285 -15.98 -33.35 8.87
C ASN A 285 -15.59 -32.24 7.87
N GLY A 286 -16.58 -31.55 7.29
CA GLY A 286 -16.41 -30.63 6.18
C GLY A 286 -16.08 -31.36 4.87
N PRO A 287 -16.11 -30.66 3.73
CA PRO A 287 -15.55 -31.16 2.49
C PRO A 287 -14.04 -31.40 2.62
N ASP A 288 -13.50 -32.17 1.68
CA ASP A 288 -12.06 -32.26 1.44
C ASP A 288 -11.49 -30.90 0.96
N TRP A 289 -10.29 -30.90 0.41
CA TRP A 289 -9.66 -29.71 -0.18
C TRP A 289 -10.49 -29.10 -1.31
N PRO A 290 -10.40 -27.77 -1.55
CA PRO A 290 -11.00 -27.17 -2.73
C PRO A 290 -10.33 -27.73 -3.99
N ALA A 291 -11.00 -28.65 -4.68
CA ALA A 291 -10.51 -29.32 -5.88
C ALA A 291 -10.93 -28.55 -7.13
N GLY A 292 -10.00 -28.39 -8.09
CA GLY A 292 -10.26 -27.68 -9.34
C GLY A 292 -9.12 -26.74 -9.73
N THR A 293 -9.40 -25.89 -10.72
CA THR A 293 -8.55 -24.78 -11.16
C THR A 293 -9.35 -23.50 -11.05
N PHE A 294 -8.85 -22.56 -10.25
CA PHE A 294 -9.58 -21.34 -9.92
C PHE A 294 -8.71 -20.12 -10.16
N ASP A 295 -9.23 -19.16 -10.91
CA ASP A 295 -8.55 -17.89 -11.14
C ASP A 295 -8.58 -17.03 -9.87
N ILE A 296 -7.42 -16.50 -9.49
CA ILE A 296 -7.20 -15.70 -8.29
C ILE A 296 -6.32 -14.50 -8.67
N ASN A 297 -6.73 -13.31 -8.26
CA ASN A 297 -5.92 -12.09 -8.44
C ASN A 297 -5.36 -11.63 -7.09
N VAL A 298 -4.13 -12.03 -6.78
CA VAL A 298 -3.44 -11.70 -5.52
C VAL A 298 -2.22 -10.85 -5.79
N ASP A 299 -2.00 -9.83 -4.96
CA ASP A 299 -0.86 -8.93 -5.08
C ASP A 299 -0.63 -8.38 -6.51
N GLY A 300 -1.71 -8.18 -7.27
CA GLY A 300 -1.65 -7.67 -8.64
C GLY A 300 -1.12 -8.69 -9.65
N MET A 301 -0.89 -9.93 -9.24
CA MET A 301 -0.56 -11.07 -10.10
C MET A 301 -1.85 -11.79 -10.53
N GLU A 302 -1.89 -12.15 -11.81
CA GLU A 302 -2.89 -13.09 -12.35
C GLU A 302 -2.43 -14.50 -11.99
N CYS A 303 -3.14 -15.16 -11.06
CA CYS A 303 -2.78 -16.47 -10.55
C CYS A 303 -3.91 -17.50 -10.72
N GLN A 304 -3.56 -18.77 -10.62
CA GLN A 304 -4.49 -19.89 -10.59
C GLN A 304 -4.17 -20.80 -9.42
N TYR A 305 -5.13 -21.00 -8.52
CA TYR A 305 -5.03 -22.09 -7.55
C TYR A 305 -5.45 -23.39 -8.21
N LYS A 306 -4.61 -24.42 -8.11
CA LYS A 306 -4.81 -25.73 -8.74
C LYS A 306 -4.69 -26.83 -7.70
N ASN A 307 -5.69 -27.71 -7.66
CA ASN A 307 -5.72 -28.87 -6.77
C ASN A 307 -6.48 -30.02 -7.46
N ASP A 308 -5.95 -31.23 -7.39
CA ASP A 308 -6.51 -32.42 -8.04
C ASP A 308 -7.54 -33.18 -7.15
N GLY A 309 -7.78 -32.71 -5.93
CA GLY A 309 -8.67 -33.32 -4.95
C GLY A 309 -8.11 -34.57 -4.27
N ARG A 310 -6.84 -34.93 -4.49
CA ARG A 310 -6.24 -36.18 -3.99
C ARG A 310 -5.46 -35.98 -2.70
N GLY A 311 -6.11 -35.39 -1.70
CA GLY A 311 -5.56 -35.30 -0.35
C GLY A 311 -4.37 -34.34 -0.18
N ASN A 312 -4.17 -33.40 -1.10
CA ASN A 312 -3.12 -32.37 -1.00
C ASN A 312 -3.74 -30.96 -0.96
N PRO A 313 -3.01 -29.96 -0.44
CA PRO A 313 -3.47 -28.57 -0.35
C PRO A 313 -3.37 -27.77 -1.66
N GLY A 314 -2.94 -28.37 -2.78
CA GLY A 314 -2.81 -27.70 -4.07
C GLY A 314 -1.58 -26.79 -4.20
N SER A 315 -1.60 -25.92 -5.20
CA SER A 315 -0.53 -24.92 -5.47
C SER A 315 -1.08 -23.70 -6.20
N LEU A 316 -0.43 -22.55 -6.03
CA LEU A 316 -0.78 -21.28 -6.67
C LEU A 316 0.20 -20.97 -7.82
N TRP A 317 -0.32 -20.88 -9.04
CA TRP A 317 0.44 -20.64 -10.26
C TRP A 317 0.23 -19.21 -10.73
N CYS A 318 1.25 -18.36 -10.66
CA CYS A 318 1.13 -16.95 -11.04
C CYS A 318 1.85 -16.65 -12.36
N LYS A 319 1.21 -15.85 -13.22
CA LYS A 319 1.80 -15.43 -14.50
C LYS A 319 3.10 -14.66 -14.26
N GLY A 320 4.16 -15.07 -14.95
CA GLY A 320 5.49 -14.48 -14.82
C GLY A 320 6.34 -15.07 -13.67
N GLN A 321 5.86 -16.13 -13.01
CA GLN A 321 6.66 -16.98 -12.13
C GLN A 321 6.96 -18.30 -12.85
N ASP A 322 8.20 -18.77 -12.74
CA ASP A 322 8.64 -20.03 -13.34
C ASP A 322 8.13 -21.24 -12.53
N ASP A 323 8.08 -21.10 -11.21
CA ASP A 323 7.64 -22.14 -10.27
C ASP A 323 6.33 -21.75 -9.55
N PRO A 324 5.48 -22.73 -9.21
CA PRO A 324 4.29 -22.48 -8.42
C PRO A 324 4.61 -22.24 -6.94
N PHE A 325 3.81 -21.39 -6.28
CA PHE A 325 3.84 -21.29 -4.83
C PHE A 325 3.15 -22.52 -4.24
N THR A 326 3.91 -23.30 -3.48
CA THR A 326 3.37 -24.47 -2.78
C THR A 326 2.38 -24.03 -1.72
N CYS A 327 1.22 -24.68 -1.69
CA CYS A 327 0.24 -24.47 -0.64
C CYS A 327 0.42 -25.51 0.47
N TYR A 328 -0.05 -25.17 1.65
CA TYR A 328 0.10 -25.96 2.86
C TYR A 328 -1.24 -26.09 3.55
N LYS A 329 -1.39 -27.19 4.27
CA LYS A 329 -2.49 -27.40 5.21
C LYS A 329 -2.40 -26.38 6.34
N ASP A 330 -3.50 -25.71 6.65
CA ASP A 330 -3.57 -24.90 7.86
C ASP A 330 -3.51 -25.82 9.09
N PRO A 331 -2.59 -25.60 10.05
CA PRO A 331 -2.45 -26.46 11.23
C PRO A 331 -3.70 -26.49 12.12
N LYS A 332 -4.61 -25.53 11.99
CA LYS A 332 -5.90 -25.47 12.71
C LYS A 332 -6.94 -26.41 12.12
N LEU A 333 -6.76 -26.89 10.89
CA LEU A 333 -7.69 -27.82 10.24
C LEU A 333 -7.80 -29.13 11.02
N ASP A 334 -6.66 -29.75 11.37
CA ASP A 334 -6.63 -31.04 12.10
C ASP A 334 -7.19 -30.93 13.53
N LYS A 335 -6.99 -29.78 14.15
CA LYS A 335 -7.49 -29.50 15.50
C LYS A 335 -8.96 -29.08 15.52
N ARG A 336 -9.58 -28.92 14.34
CA ARG A 336 -10.94 -28.39 14.18
C ARG A 336 -11.11 -27.02 14.85
N GLU A 337 -10.06 -26.21 14.82
CA GLU A 337 -10.02 -24.89 15.43
C GLU A 337 -10.60 -23.83 14.47
N GLY A 338 -11.92 -23.93 14.22
CA GLY A 338 -12.68 -22.87 13.54
C GLY A 338 -13.27 -21.85 14.52
N LYS A 339 -14.00 -20.88 13.97
CA LYS A 339 -14.62 -19.80 14.75
C LYS A 339 -16.01 -19.48 14.20
N PHE A 340 -16.97 -19.31 15.11
CA PHE A 340 -18.25 -18.70 14.78
C PHE A 340 -18.12 -17.19 14.62
N CYS A 341 -18.62 -16.69 13.50
CA CYS A 341 -18.65 -15.28 13.12
C CYS A 341 -20.12 -14.87 12.91
N ASP A 342 -20.37 -13.56 12.74
CA ASP A 342 -21.69 -13.00 12.43
C ASP A 342 -22.82 -13.47 13.38
N GLY A 343 -22.67 -13.16 14.66
CA GLY A 343 -23.69 -13.49 15.67
C GLY A 343 -23.88 -14.99 15.92
N GLY A 344 -22.96 -15.86 15.48
CA GLY A 344 -23.00 -17.29 15.75
C GLY A 344 -23.59 -18.17 14.65
N ARG A 345 -23.96 -17.60 13.49
CA ARG A 345 -24.62 -18.35 12.40
C ARG A 345 -23.66 -18.92 11.37
N ILE A 346 -22.49 -18.29 11.22
CA ILE A 346 -21.50 -18.66 10.22
C ILE A 346 -20.29 -19.26 10.94
N TYR A 347 -20.08 -20.56 10.78
CA TYR A 347 -18.85 -21.20 11.21
C TYR A 347 -17.79 -21.03 10.12
N GLN A 348 -16.58 -20.65 10.49
CA GLN A 348 -15.46 -20.50 9.57
C GLN A 348 -14.29 -21.38 10.02
N GLN A 349 -13.69 -22.10 9.09
CA GLN A 349 -12.54 -22.96 9.36
C GLN A 349 -11.45 -22.74 8.31
N PRO A 350 -10.18 -22.55 8.71
CA PRO A 350 -9.11 -22.39 7.74
C PRO A 350 -8.67 -23.76 7.22
N TYR A 351 -8.38 -23.85 5.92
CA TYR A 351 -8.03 -25.11 5.26
C TYR A 351 -6.64 -25.07 4.65
N VAL A 352 -6.40 -24.09 3.77
CA VAL A 352 -5.18 -24.00 2.98
C VAL A 352 -4.58 -22.62 3.15
N TYR A 353 -3.26 -22.55 3.15
CA TYR A 353 -2.57 -21.28 2.89
C TYR A 353 -1.43 -21.48 1.88
N CYS A 354 -1.16 -20.47 1.06
CA CYS A 354 -0.01 -20.46 0.14
C CYS A 354 0.74 -19.14 0.34
N GLN A 355 2.05 -19.20 0.56
CA GLN A 355 2.88 -18.03 0.94
C GLN A 355 3.88 -17.71 -0.19
N TRP A 356 4.19 -16.43 -0.41
CA TRP A 356 5.14 -15.94 -1.42
C TRP A 356 5.83 -14.63 -1.02
#